data_AF-A0A955MXL3-F1
#
_entry.id   AF-A0A955MXL3-F1
#
_cell.length_a   1.000
_cell.length_b   1.000
_cell.length_c   1.000
_cell.angle_alpha   90.00
_cell.angle_beta   90.00
_cell.angle_gamma   90.00
#
_symmetry.space_group_name_H-M   'P 1'
#
loop_
_entity.id
_entity.type
_entity.pdbx_description
1 polymer ?
#
loop_
_entity_poly.entity_id
_entity_poly.type
_entity_poly.pdbx_seq_one_letter_code
_entity_poly.pdbx_strand_id
1 'polypeptide(L)'
;MDPLMERMHGITRRHFLGQCKVGIGAVALSTLFGTKAIADIPDSDNPLAVRPPHFPAKAKNVIYLHMAGSPPQLDLFDYKPKLNELNGQPCPDSFLEKERFA
;
A
#
# COMPACT_ATOMS: atom_id res chain seq x y z
N MET A 1 3.06 -64.61 -1.04
CA MET A 1 3.42 -63.18 -0.99
C MET A 1 3.01 -62.66 0.36
N ASP A 2 3.85 -61.86 1.01
CA ASP A 2 3.52 -61.26 2.30
C ASP A 2 2.40 -60.22 2.12
N PRO A 3 1.21 -60.40 2.74
CA PRO A 3 0.07 -59.50 2.59
C PRO A 3 0.36 -58.07 3.04
N LEU A 4 1.34 -57.88 3.93
CA LEU A 4 1.74 -56.57 4.42
C LEU A 4 2.48 -55.78 3.34
N MET A 5 3.33 -56.45 2.56
CA MET A 5 4.05 -55.85 1.43
C MET A 5 3.12 -55.48 0.28
N GLU A 6 2.10 -56.29 0.02
CA GLU A 6 1.09 -56.01 -1.01
C GLU A 6 0.24 -54.79 -0.64
N ARG A 7 -0.08 -54.63 0.65
CA ARG A 7 -0.75 -53.44 1.18
C ARG A 7 0.11 -52.19 1.04
N MET A 8 1.41 -52.28 1.33
CA MET A 8 2.35 -51.17 1.17
C MET A 8 2.50 -50.72 -0.29
N HIS A 9 2.48 -51.67 -1.25
CA HIS A 9 2.50 -51.35 -2.68
C HIS A 9 1.24 -50.61 -3.16
N GLY A 10 0.09 -50.81 -2.49
CA GLY A 10 -1.16 -50.09 -2.78
C GLY A 10 -1.22 -48.65 -2.24
N ILE A 11 -0.38 -48.30 -1.26
CA ILE A 11 -0.32 -46.95 -0.67
C ILE A 11 0.57 -46.07 -1.55
N THR A 12 -0.05 -45.51 -2.58
CA THR A 12 0.64 -44.58 -3.50
C THR A 12 0.67 -43.15 -2.95
N ARG A 13 1.55 -42.31 -3.50
CA ARG A 13 1.57 -40.86 -3.22
C ARG A 13 0.20 -40.20 -3.40
N ARG A 14 -0.58 -40.65 -4.40
CA ARG A 14 -1.94 -40.17 -4.65
C ARG A 14 -2.90 -40.53 -3.50
N HIS A 15 -2.79 -41.72 -2.93
CA HIS A 15 -3.59 -42.15 -1.78
C HIS A 15 -3.28 -41.30 -0.55
N PHE A 16 -1.99 -41.12 -0.25
CA PHE A 16 -1.53 -40.29 0.87
C PHE A 16 -2.00 -38.84 0.75
N LEU A 17 -1.74 -38.18 -0.39
CA LEU A 17 -2.18 -36.80 -0.62
C LEU A 17 -3.72 -36.68 -0.64
N GLY A 18 -4.42 -37.71 -1.12
CA GLY A 18 -5.88 -37.77 -1.09
C GLY A 18 -6.46 -37.85 0.32
N GLN A 19 -5.79 -38.54 1.25
CA GLN A 19 -6.20 -38.65 2.66
C GLN A 19 -5.82 -37.41 3.47
N CYS A 20 -4.68 -36.77 3.19
CA CYS A 20 -4.18 -35.62 3.96
C CYS A 20 -4.71 -34.25 3.47
N LYS A 21 -5.53 -34.20 2.42
CA LYS A 21 -6.00 -32.95 1.79
C LYS A 21 -6.67 -31.95 2.75
N VAL A 22 -7.48 -32.43 3.68
CA VAL A 22 -8.20 -31.58 4.66
C VAL A 22 -7.24 -31.01 5.70
N GLY A 23 -6.29 -31.82 6.20
CA GLY A 23 -5.31 -31.38 7.19
C GLY A 23 -4.33 -30.35 6.64
N ILE A 24 -3.80 -30.58 5.43
CA ILE A 24 -2.92 -29.61 4.75
C ILE A 24 -3.69 -28.32 4.45
N GLY A 25 -4.95 -28.42 4.01
CA GLY A 25 -5.82 -27.27 3.81
C GLY A 25 -6.07 -26.48 5.10
N ALA A 26 -6.31 -27.15 6.22
CA ALA A 26 -6.50 -26.50 7.52
C ALA A 26 -5.23 -25.81 8.03
N VAL A 27 -4.05 -26.42 7.83
CA VAL A 27 -2.76 -25.77 8.14
C VAL A 27 -2.55 -24.54 7.25
N ALA A 28 -2.78 -24.65 5.95
CA ALA A 28 -2.70 -23.52 5.03
C ALA A 28 -3.69 -22.40 5.42
N LEU A 29 -4.92 -22.78 5.77
CA LEU A 29 -5.95 -21.85 6.26
C LEU A 29 -5.50 -21.16 7.55
N SER A 30 -4.93 -21.89 8.50
CA SER A 30 -4.38 -21.33 9.74
C SER A 30 -3.22 -20.38 9.51
N THR A 31 -2.39 -20.62 8.48
CA THR A 31 -1.31 -19.69 8.12
C THR A 31 -1.83 -18.44 7.43
N LEU A 32 -2.87 -18.57 6.59
CA LEU A 32 -3.48 -17.44 5.89
C LEU A 32 -4.30 -16.57 6.86
N PHE A 33 -5.04 -17.20 7.77
CA PHE A 33 -5.76 -16.58 8.87
C PHE A 33 -4.90 -16.48 10.14
N GLY A 34 -3.57 -16.35 10.01
CA GLY A 34 -2.65 -16.28 11.15
C GLY A 34 -3.00 -15.17 12.17
N THR A 35 -2.11 -14.92 13.12
CA THR A 35 -2.26 -13.98 14.26
C THR A 35 -2.70 -12.54 13.94
N LYS A 36 -2.88 -12.17 12.67
CA LYS A 36 -3.35 -10.87 12.17
C LYS A 36 -4.54 -10.96 11.22
N ALA A 37 -5.39 -11.98 11.33
CA ALA A 37 -6.70 -11.99 10.66
C ALA A 37 -7.68 -10.95 11.24
N ILE A 38 -7.37 -10.42 12.42
CA ILE A 38 -8.05 -9.27 12.96
C ILE A 38 -7.43 -8.05 12.29
N ALA A 39 -8.16 -7.43 11.37
CA ALA A 39 -7.82 -6.09 10.86
C ALA A 39 -7.41 -5.25 12.06
N ASP A 40 -6.15 -4.80 12.10
CA ASP A 40 -5.52 -3.97 13.14
C ASP A 40 -6.57 -3.18 13.93
N ILE A 41 -7.18 -3.80 14.95
CA ILE A 41 -8.22 -3.14 15.74
C ILE A 41 -7.39 -2.16 16.55
N PRO A 42 -7.53 -0.85 16.32
CA PRO A 42 -6.84 0.10 17.16
C PRO A 42 -7.21 -0.24 18.60
N ASP A 43 -6.23 -0.28 19.51
CA ASP A 43 -6.50 -0.40 20.94
C ASP A 43 -7.70 0.50 21.27
N SER A 44 -8.82 -0.12 21.66
CA SER A 44 -10.11 0.56 21.82
C SER A 44 -10.04 1.69 22.85
N ASP A 45 -8.98 1.69 23.64
CA ASP A 45 -8.73 2.63 24.72
C ASP A 45 -8.15 3.97 24.24
N ASN A 46 -7.60 4.05 23.01
CA ASN A 46 -7.14 5.32 22.45
C ASN A 46 -7.20 5.39 20.91
N PRO A 47 -8.27 5.96 20.33
CA PRO A 47 -8.42 6.11 18.88
C PRO A 47 -7.39 7.07 18.24
N LEU A 48 -6.64 7.82 19.04
CA LEU A 48 -5.56 8.71 18.60
C LEU A 48 -4.16 8.12 18.81
N ALA A 49 -4.05 6.84 19.18
CA ALA A 49 -2.77 6.18 19.32
C ALA A 49 -2.01 6.15 17.98
N VAL A 50 -0.68 6.32 18.07
CA VAL A 50 0.20 6.31 16.89
C VAL A 50 0.18 4.92 16.26
N ARG A 51 -0.20 4.84 14.98
CA ARG A 51 -0.22 3.59 14.23
C ARG A 51 1.18 3.19 13.77
N PRO A 52 1.52 1.89 13.79
CA PRO A 52 2.77 1.41 13.22
C PRO A 52 2.80 1.66 11.70
N PRO A 53 3.92 2.14 11.14
CA PRO A 53 4.04 2.34 9.70
C PRO A 53 4.08 1.00 8.96
N HIS A 54 3.60 0.98 7.71
CA HIS A 54 3.65 -0.21 6.84
C HIS A 54 5.08 -0.69 6.56
N PHE A 55 6.06 0.22 6.60
CA PHE A 55 7.47 -0.05 6.36
C PHE A 55 8.32 0.46 7.50
N PRO A 56 9.46 -0.19 7.80
CA PRO A 56 10.39 0.31 8.79
C PRO A 56 10.93 1.68 8.36
N ALA A 57 10.93 2.64 9.29
CA ALA A 57 11.50 3.96 9.06
C ALA A 57 13.01 3.83 8.82
N LYS A 58 13.46 4.23 7.63
CA LYS A 58 14.88 4.25 7.28
C LYS A 58 15.56 5.57 7.64
N ALA A 59 14.82 6.68 7.59
CA ALA A 59 15.31 8.00 7.94
C ALA A 59 15.13 8.25 9.45
N LYS A 60 16.18 8.75 10.10
CA LYS A 60 16.16 9.10 11.53
C LYS A 60 15.69 10.54 11.78
N ASN A 61 15.99 11.44 10.86
CA ASN A 61 15.64 12.86 10.93
C ASN A 61 15.16 13.33 9.56
N VAL A 62 14.12 14.17 9.55
CA VAL A 62 13.61 14.84 8.34
C VAL A 62 13.64 16.33 8.59
N ILE A 63 14.40 17.07 7.79
CA ILE A 63 14.43 18.53 7.83
C ILE A 63 13.63 19.02 6.62
N TYR A 64 12.46 19.59 6.87
CA TYR A 64 11.61 20.19 5.84
C TYR A 64 11.86 21.69 5.78
N LEU A 65 12.29 22.18 4.62
CA LEU A 65 12.59 23.58 4.37
C LEU A 65 11.59 24.10 3.33
N HIS A 66 10.63 24.92 3.76
CA HIS A 66 9.73 25.62 2.84
C HIS A 66 10.32 27.00 2.52
N MET A 67 10.89 27.14 1.32
CA MET A 67 11.45 28.40 0.84
C MET A 67 10.37 29.18 0.10
N ALA A 68 9.67 30.06 0.82
CA ALA A 68 8.72 30.97 0.20
C ALA A 68 9.46 31.94 -0.73
N GLY A 69 9.04 32.03 -1.99
CA GLY A 69 9.57 32.99 -2.96
C GLY A 69 10.62 32.44 -3.94
N SER A 70 11.00 31.16 -3.87
CA SER A 70 11.75 30.57 -4.99
C SER A 70 10.82 30.30 -6.17
N PRO A 71 11.24 30.61 -7.42
CA PRO A 71 10.49 30.14 -8.58
C PRO A 71 10.40 28.60 -8.53
N PRO A 72 9.23 28.01 -8.80
CA PRO A 72 9.12 26.55 -8.86
C PRO A 72 10.08 26.03 -9.92
N GLN A 73 10.55 24.79 -9.76
CA GLN A 73 11.53 24.21 -10.68
C GLN A 73 11.08 24.24 -12.16
N LEU A 74 9.76 24.18 -12.37
CA LEU A 74 9.11 24.28 -13.69
C LEU A 74 9.21 25.68 -14.33
N ASP A 75 9.56 26.72 -13.58
CA ASP A 75 9.60 28.12 -14.02
C ASP A 75 11.02 28.66 -14.25
N LEU A 76 12.06 27.85 -14.03
CA LEU A 76 13.45 28.32 -14.09
C LEU A 76 13.99 28.52 -15.51
N PHE A 77 13.74 27.57 -16.42
CA PHE A 77 14.46 27.52 -17.72
C PHE A 77 13.56 27.36 -18.94
N ASP A 78 12.24 27.30 -18.76
CA ASP A 78 11.31 27.17 -19.87
C ASP A 78 10.88 28.54 -20.40
N TYR A 79 11.15 28.79 -21.68
CA TYR A 79 10.66 29.98 -22.35
C TYR A 79 9.14 29.89 -22.55
N LYS A 80 8.39 30.77 -21.86
CA LYS A 80 6.93 30.83 -21.90
C LYS A 80 6.46 32.11 -22.62
N PRO A 81 6.48 32.15 -23.97
CA PRO A 81 6.15 33.36 -24.73
C PRO A 81 4.75 33.88 -24.43
N LYS A 82 3.78 32.97 -24.22
CA LYS A 82 2.41 33.36 -23.93
C LYS A 82 2.26 34.05 -22.57
N LEU A 83 3.08 33.69 -21.59
CA LEU A 83 3.09 34.34 -20.28
C LEU A 83 3.64 35.77 -20.37
N ASN A 84 4.65 35.98 -21.23
CA ASN A 84 5.18 37.32 -21.51
C ASN A 84 4.15 38.21 -22.21
N GLU A 85 3.42 37.66 -23.19
CA GLU A 85 2.34 38.38 -23.89
C GLU A 85 1.21 38.81 -22.96
N LEU A 86 0.82 37.93 -22.03
CA LEU A 86 -0.30 38.14 -21.11
C LEU A 86 0.11 38.86 -19.81
N ASN A 87 1.38 39.24 -19.67
CA ASN A 87 1.87 39.88 -18.46
C ASN A 87 1.17 41.24 -18.21
N GLY A 88 0.66 41.44 -16.99
CA GLY A 88 -0.06 42.65 -16.60
C GLY A 88 -1.50 42.76 -17.12
N GLN A 89 -1.99 41.76 -17.86
CA GLN A 89 -3.40 41.72 -18.28
C GLN A 89 -4.29 41.22 -17.12
N PRO A 90 -5.51 41.76 -16.95
CA PRO A 90 -6.44 41.25 -15.98
C PRO A 90 -6.80 39.78 -16.30
N CYS A 91 -7.00 38.99 -15.25
CA CYS A 91 -7.45 37.61 -15.42
C CYS A 91 -8.84 37.60 -16.08
N PRO A 92 -9.09 36.80 -17.13
CA PRO A 92 -10.38 36.76 -17.79
C PRO A 92 -11.50 36.30 -16.84
N ASP A 93 -12.65 36.95 -16.91
CA ASP A 93 -13.80 36.70 -16.02
C ASP A 93 -14.26 35.24 -16.03
N SER A 94 -14.09 34.54 -17.16
CA SER A 94 -14.42 33.11 -17.30
C SER A 94 -13.68 32.20 -16.32
N PHE A 95 -12.52 32.63 -15.81
CA PHE A 95 -11.75 31.89 -14.79
C PHE A 95 -12.17 32.26 -13.36
N LEU A 96 -12.75 33.44 -13.15
CA LEU A 96 -13.16 33.93 -11.84
C LEU A 96 -14.60 33.49 -11.48
N GLU A 97 -15.48 33.36 -12.46
CA GLU A 97 -16.91 33.06 -12.25
C GLU A 97 -17.18 31.73 -11.51
N LYS A 98 -16.26 30.76 -11.60
CA LYS A 98 -16.44 29.42 -11.01
C LYS A 98 -15.69 29.22 -9.70
N GLU A 99 -14.82 30.14 -9.32
CA GLU A 99 -13.92 29.98 -8.19
C GLU A 99 -14.21 31.01 -7.11
N ARG A 100 -14.34 30.53 -5.86
CA ARG A 100 -14.35 31.40 -4.69
C ARG A 100 -12.95 31.39 -4.09
N PHE A 101 -12.19 32.46 -4.35
CA PHE A 101 -10.94 32.71 -3.65
C PHE A 101 -11.27 33.03 -2.18
N ALA A 102 -10.53 32.39 -1.26
CA ALA A 102 -10.74 32.45 0.18
C ALA A 102 -10.55 33.85 0.78
#